data_AF-A0A3B9L5J4-F1
#
_entry.id   AF-A0A3B9L5J4-F1
#
_cell.length_a   1.000
_cell.length_b   1.000
_cell.length_c   1.000
_cell.angle_alpha   90.00
_cell.angle_beta   90.00
_cell.angle_gamma   90.00
#
_symmetry.space_group_name_H-M   'P 1'
#
loop_
_entity.id
_entity.type
_entity.pdbx_description
1 polymer ?
#
loop_
_entity_poly.entity_id
_entity_poly.type
_entity_poly.pdbx_seq_one_letter_code
_entity_poly.pdbx_strand_id
1 'polypeptide(L)' 'LKGALYNLELSKRNEEKQALEDAKTDIGWGHQIRSYVLDQSRIKDLRTNVEVGNTQGVLDGDLDQFIFESLKQGV' A
#
# COMPACT_ATOMS: atom_id res chain seq x y z
N LEU A 1 40.31 2.52 5.59
CA LEU A 1 39.26 3.13 6.44
C LEU A 1 37.99 3.50 5.67
N LYS A 2 38.06 4.31 4.60
CA LYS A 2 36.87 4.74 3.81
C LYS A 2 36.04 3.59 3.21
N GLY A 3 36.69 2.55 2.66
CA GLY A 3 35.97 1.39 2.11
C GLY A 3 35.20 0.57 3.16
N ALA A 4 35.75 0.43 4.37
CA ALA A 4 35.07 -0.26 5.47
C ALA A 4 33.84 0.53 5.96
N LEU A 5 33.95 1.86 6.04
CA LEU A 5 32.83 2.74 6.40
C LEU A 5 31.73 2.71 5.33
N TYR A 6 32.09 2.67 4.05
CA TYR A 6 31.12 2.53 2.96
C TYR A 6 30.38 1.19 3.02
N ASN A 7 31.08 0.09 3.24
CA ASN A 7 30.46 -1.23 3.37
C ASN A 7 29.52 -1.31 4.58
N LEU A 8 29.88 -0.69 5.70
CA LEU A 8 29.01 -0.61 6.88
C LEU A 8 27.71 0.15 6.57
N GLU A 9 27.81 1.31 5.93
CA GLU A 9 26.64 2.11 5.51
C GLU A 9 25.76 1.36 4.51
N LEU A 10 26.37 0.64 3.57
CA LEU A 10 25.64 -0.19 2.61
C LEU A 10 24.88 -1.34 3.31
N SER A 11 25.51 -2.01 4.29
CA SER A 11 24.86 -3.06 5.11
C SER A 11 23.64 -2.50 5.83
N LYS A 12 23.78 -1.35 6.51
CA LYS A 12 22.67 -0.71 7.22
C LYS A 12 21.50 -0.40 6.30
N ARG A 13 21.76 0.18 5.12
CA ARG A 13 20.69 0.46 4.13
C ARG A 13 20.02 -0.81 3.62
N ASN A 14 20.77 -1.89 3.47
CA ASN A 14 20.21 -3.18 3.04
C ASN A 14 19.37 -3.80 4.16
N GLU A 15 19.81 -3.72 5.41
CA GLU A 15 19.04 -4.17 6.58
C GLU A 15 17.74 -3.38 6.74
N GLU A 16 17.77 -2.05 6.59
CA GLU A 16 16.57 -1.20 6.61
C GLU A 16 15.59 -1.56 5.48
N LYS A 17 16.10 -1.80 4.27
CA LYS A 17 15.27 -2.28 3.14
C LYS A 17 14.68 -3.65 3.42
N GLN A 18 15.48 -4.59 3.94
CA GLN A 18 15.01 -5.94 4.25
C GLN A 18 13.93 -5.90 5.31
N ALA A 19 14.11 -5.11 6.38
CA ALA A 19 13.08 -4.93 7.42
C ALA A 19 11.77 -4.37 6.84
N LEU A 20 11.84 -3.48 5.85
CA LEU A 20 10.67 -2.95 5.17
C LEU A 20 9.99 -4.00 4.29
N GLU A 21 10.76 -4.81 3.56
CA GLU A 21 10.23 -5.93 2.76
C GLU A 21 9.59 -7.00 3.66
N ASP A 22 10.23 -7.36 4.77
CA ASP A 22 9.72 -8.35 5.74
C ASP A 22 8.42 -7.88 6.42
N ALA A 23 8.22 -6.56 6.52
CA ALA A 23 6.98 -5.97 7.03
C ALA A 23 5.84 -5.96 6.00
N LYS A 24 6.11 -6.23 4.71
CA LYS A 24 5.06 -6.31 3.70
C LYS A 24 4.23 -7.57 3.91
N THR A 25 2.92 -7.42 3.78
CA THR A 25 2.00 -8.56 3.81
C THR A 25 2.14 -9.40 2.55
N ASP A 26 1.83 -10.70 2.67
CA ASP A 26 1.91 -11.64 1.56
C ASP A 26 0.95 -11.27 0.43
N ILE A 27 1.33 -11.53 -0.81
CA ILE A 27 0.50 -11.33 -2.00
C ILE A 27 -0.39 -12.57 -2.16
N GLY A 28 -1.27 -12.78 -1.17
CA GLY A 28 -2.13 -13.94 -1.08
C GLY A 28 -3.59 -13.58 -0.76
N TRP A 29 -4.46 -14.56 -0.90
CA TRP A 29 -5.87 -14.44 -0.50
C TRP A 29 -5.99 -14.04 0.98
N GLY A 30 -6.86 -13.06 1.27
CA GLY A 30 -7.07 -12.56 2.63
C GLY A 30 -6.23 -11.35 3.03
N HIS A 31 -5.20 -10.98 2.25
CA HIS A 31 -4.37 -9.77 2.50
C HIS A 31 -4.78 -8.55 1.65
N GLN A 32 -5.85 -8.68 0.86
CA GLN A 32 -6.35 -7.63 -0.02
C GLN A 32 -6.99 -6.46 0.76
N ILE A 33 -6.63 -5.22 0.40
CA ILE A 33 -7.20 -4.02 1.06
C ILE A 33 -8.40 -3.43 0.34
N ARG A 34 -8.59 -3.73 -0.96
CA ARG A 34 -9.63 -3.11 -1.78
C ARG A 34 -10.13 -4.06 -2.84
N SER A 35 -11.44 -4.10 -3.02
CA SER A 35 -12.12 -4.90 -4.03
C SER A 35 -12.54 -4.02 -5.20
N TYR A 36 -12.11 -4.36 -6.41
CA TYR A 36 -12.47 -3.69 -7.66
C TYR A 36 -13.40 -4.60 -8.47
N VAL A 37 -14.71 -4.34 -8.41
CA VAL A 37 -15.77 -5.12 -9.06
C VAL A 37 -16.35 -4.28 -10.20
N LEU A 38 -15.68 -4.34 -11.35
CA LEU A 38 -15.90 -3.40 -12.47
C LEU A 38 -17.19 -3.70 -13.25
N ASP A 39 -17.64 -4.96 -13.28
CA ASP A 39 -18.91 -5.38 -13.89
C ASP A 39 -20.13 -4.77 -13.18
N GLN A 40 -19.99 -4.46 -11.88
CA GLN A 40 -21.01 -3.78 -11.07
C GLN A 40 -20.67 -2.31 -10.81
N SER A 41 -19.67 -1.76 -11.52
CA SER A 41 -19.17 -0.40 -11.32
C SER A 41 -18.94 -0.07 -9.83
N ARG A 42 -18.27 -0.95 -9.08
CA ARG A 42 -18.07 -0.78 -7.63
C ARG A 42 -16.62 -0.99 -7.23
N ILE A 43 -16.06 -0.04 -6.50
CA ILE A 43 -14.76 -0.18 -5.82
C ILE A 43 -14.98 0.05 -4.33
N LYS A 44 -14.57 -0.90 -3.49
CA LYS A 44 -14.75 -0.85 -2.03
C LYS A 44 -13.45 -1.12 -1.29
N ASP A 45 -13.04 -0.19 -0.43
CA ASP A 45 -11.92 -0.38 0.49
C ASP A 45 -12.41 -1.18 1.71
N LEU A 46 -11.75 -2.31 1.98
CA LEU A 46 -12.14 -3.26 3.02
C LEU A 46 -11.68 -2.82 4.41
N ARG A 47 -10.69 -1.92 4.49
CA ARG A 47 -10.20 -1.39 5.76
C ARG A 47 -11.12 -0.29 6.28
N THR A 48 -11.58 0.59 5.39
CA THR A 48 -12.37 1.78 5.74
C THR A 48 -13.85 1.67 5.42
N ASN A 49 -14.27 0.63 4.70
CA ASN A 49 -15.62 0.42 4.15
C ASN A 49 -16.10 1.48 3.15
N VAL A 50 -15.23 2.39 2.73
CA VAL A 50 -15.54 3.40 1.71
C VAL A 50 -15.80 2.71 0.38
N GLU A 51 -16.86 3.14 -0.31
CA GLU A 51 -17.28 2.62 -1.60
C GLU A 51 -17.46 3.74 -2.62
N VAL A 52 -17.00 3.51 -3.85
CA VAL A 52 -17.08 4.46 -4.96
C VAL A 52 -17.64 3.75 -6.19
N GLY A 53 -18.64 4.39 -6.83
CA GLY A 53 -19.27 3.90 -8.05
C GLY A 53 -18.59 4.39 -9.34
N ASN A 54 -17.90 5.53 -9.31
CA ASN A 54 -17.15 6.04 -10.45
C ASN A 54 -15.82 5.28 -10.58
N THR A 55 -15.88 4.07 -11.15
CA THR A 55 -14.71 3.19 -11.26
C THR A 55 -13.62 3.77 -12.15
N GLN A 56 -14.00 4.44 -13.23
CA GLN A 56 -13.05 5.02 -14.18
C GLN A 56 -12.20 6.11 -13.53
N GLY A 57 -12.82 7.06 -12.80
CA GLY A 57 -12.06 8.10 -12.09
C GLY A 57 -11.06 7.54 -11.08
N VAL A 58 -11.45 6.48 -10.35
CA VAL A 58 -10.55 5.79 -9.41
C VAL A 58 -9.38 5.12 -10.13
N LEU A 59 -9.61 4.52 -11.29
CA LEU A 59 -8.55 3.93 -12.12
C LEU A 59 -7.66 4.99 -12.76
N ASP A 60 -8.20 6.19 -13.01
CA ASP A 60 -7.48 7.35 -13.54
C ASP A 60 -6.73 8.16 -12.47
N GLY A 61 -6.86 7.79 -11.19
CA GLY A 61 -6.05 8.33 -10.09
C GLY A 61 -6.81 9.02 -8.96
N ASP A 62 -8.15 9.07 -9.00
CA ASP A 62 -8.98 9.66 -7.94
C ASP A 62 -8.99 8.78 -6.66
N LEU A 63 -7.84 8.67 -6.00
CA LEU A 63 -7.63 7.83 -4.81
C LEU A 63 -7.73 8.59 -3.49
N ASP A 64 -7.78 9.92 -3.55
CA ASP A 64 -7.74 10.82 -2.39
C ASP A 64 -8.75 10.43 -1.31
N GLN A 65 -9.99 10.09 -1.70
CA GLN A 65 -11.04 9.70 -0.77
C GLN A 65 -10.63 8.46 0.07
N PHE A 66 -10.00 7.46 -0.57
CA PHE A 66 -9.54 6.27 0.15
C PHE A 66 -8.36 6.61 1.07
N ILE A 67 -7.43 7.45 0.61
CA ILE A 67 -6.25 7.85 1.38
C ILE A 67 -6.66 8.64 2.62
N PHE A 68 -7.51 9.66 2.46
CA PHE A 68 -7.98 10.49 3.58
C PHE A 68 -8.73 9.67 4.63
N GLU A 69 -9.62 8.77 4.22
CA GLU A 69 -10.36 7.93 5.15
C GLU A 69 -9.46 6.90 5.85
N SER A 70 -8.45 6.37 5.16
CA SER A 70 -7.42 5.49 5.75
C SER A 70 -6.66 6.21 6.86
N LEU A 71 -6.16 7.43 6.57
CA LEU A 71 -5.43 8.26 7.51
C LEU A 71 -6.28 8.65 8.72
N LYS A 72 -7.57 8.97 8.50
CA LYS A 72 -8.51 9.33 9.57
C LYS A 72 -8.79 8.17 10.51
N GLN A 73 -8.86 6.95 9.98
CA GLN A 73 -9.11 5.73 10.76
C GLN A 73 -7.82 5.10 11.32
N GLY A 74 -6.64 5.55 10.87
CA GLY A 74 -5.35 5.03 11.31
C GLY A 74 -5.05 3.62 10.80
N VAL A 75 -5.59 3.26 9.63
CA VAL A 75 -5.45 1.94 8.97
C VAL A 75 -4.73 2.04 7.64
#